data_AF-A0A8H7N6E3-F1
#
_entry.id   AF-A0A8H7N6E3-F1
#
_cell.length_a   1.000
_cell.length_b   1.000
_cell.length_c   1.000
_cell.angle_alpha   90.00
_cell.angle_beta   90.00
_cell.angle_gamma   90.00
#
_symmetry.space_group_name_H-M   'P 1'
#
loop_
_entity.id
_entity.type
_entity.pdbx_description
1 polymer ?
#
loop_
_entity_poly.entity_id
_entity_poly.type
_entity_poly.pdbx_seq_one_letter_code
_entity_poly.pdbx_strand_id
1 'polypeptide(L)'
;MTRDPSQASIMAKKFPQVQPGGSLILAWQIKGKKVLVVGGGEVAAGRILNCLNADANVTVVAPSTGLNDEVRHRIAEKQVTHVDRVFEPSDLDGAEMVLVAVDDPAASTAIWKLCKEKKIPANIADVPPECDFYFGSVHRDGPLQIMVSTNGKGPRIAALIRKFIAKSLPENCGNAIENIGELRVKLRKVAPNSGGRPEADDMDVESERHIQLAGDVRINRR
;
A
#
# COMPACT_ATOMS: atom_id res chain seq x y z
N MET A 1 -12.73 -51.70 -8.83
CA MET A 1 -12.80 -50.44 -9.59
C MET A 1 -11.52 -49.66 -9.35
N THR A 2 -10.51 -49.91 -10.18
CA THR A 2 -9.24 -49.19 -10.20
C THR A 2 -9.50 -47.79 -10.78
N ARG A 3 -9.11 -46.73 -10.07
CA ARG A 3 -9.21 -45.36 -10.61
C ARG A 3 -8.29 -45.24 -11.81
N ASP A 4 -8.86 -44.84 -12.94
CA ASP A 4 -8.14 -44.60 -14.19
C ASP A 4 -7.09 -43.49 -14.00
N PRO A 5 -5.79 -43.74 -14.21
CA PRO A 5 -4.73 -42.75 -14.10
C PRO A 5 -4.90 -41.56 -15.08
N SER A 6 -5.69 -41.71 -16.15
CA SER A 6 -6.04 -40.61 -17.06
C SER A 6 -6.86 -39.51 -16.37
N GLN A 7 -7.74 -39.87 -15.41
CA GLN A 7 -8.57 -38.91 -14.69
C GLN A 7 -7.80 -38.13 -13.61
N ALA A 8 -6.74 -38.72 -13.05
CA ALA A 8 -5.85 -38.02 -12.12
C ALA A 8 -5.06 -36.89 -12.82
N SER A 9 -4.68 -37.09 -14.09
CA SER A 9 -3.97 -36.12 -14.93
C SER A 9 -4.86 -34.94 -15.37
N ILE A 10 -6.15 -35.19 -15.59
CA ILE A 10 -7.15 -34.15 -15.91
C ILE A 10 -7.46 -33.28 -14.68
N MET A 11 -7.55 -33.89 -13.49
CA MET A 11 -7.77 -33.16 -12.23
C MET A 11 -6.57 -32.26 -11.85
N ALA A 12 -5.34 -32.68 -12.16
CA ALA A 12 -4.12 -31.92 -11.90
C ALA A 12 -4.00 -30.62 -12.72
N LYS A 13 -4.75 -30.49 -13.83
CA LYS A 13 -4.82 -29.27 -14.66
C LYS A 13 -5.99 -28.36 -14.33
N LYS A 14 -6.92 -28.78 -13.46
CA LYS A 14 -8.14 -28.01 -13.17
C LYS A 14 -7.85 -26.71 -12.41
N PHE A 15 -6.76 -26.67 -11.64
CA PHE A 15 -6.41 -25.55 -10.79
C PHE A 15 -4.94 -25.14 -11.01
N PRO A 16 -4.61 -23.85 -10.90
CA PRO A 16 -3.23 -23.39 -10.99
C PRO A 16 -2.38 -24.01 -9.89
N GLN A 17 -1.10 -24.26 -10.18
CA GLN A 17 -0.18 -24.74 -9.16
C GLN A 17 0.07 -23.67 -8.10
N VAL A 18 0.02 -24.08 -6.83
CA VAL A 18 0.32 -23.20 -5.70
C VAL A 18 1.81 -22.88 -5.69
N GLN A 19 2.14 -21.58 -5.65
CA GLN A 19 3.50 -21.08 -5.53
C GLN A 19 3.69 -20.44 -4.14
N PRO A 20 4.28 -21.13 -3.15
CA PRO A 20 4.48 -20.60 -1.80
C PRO A 20 5.63 -19.59 -1.74
N GLY A 21 5.77 -18.90 -0.60
CA GLY A 21 6.89 -17.98 -0.32
C GLY A 21 6.69 -16.54 -0.78
N GLY A 22 5.48 -16.21 -1.27
CA GLY A 22 5.05 -14.85 -1.57
C GLY A 22 4.27 -14.20 -0.42
N SER A 23 4.33 -12.87 -0.35
CA SER A 23 3.41 -12.08 0.48
C SER A 23 2.03 -12.04 -0.17
N LEU A 24 0.97 -12.06 0.64
CA LEU A 24 -0.37 -11.69 0.16
C LEU A 24 -0.40 -10.18 -0.11
N ILE A 25 -0.65 -9.79 -1.36
CA ILE A 25 -0.79 -8.39 -1.73
C ILE A 25 -2.22 -7.95 -1.50
N LEU A 26 -2.40 -6.91 -0.67
CA LEU A 26 -3.69 -6.33 -0.33
C LEU A 26 -3.57 -4.81 -0.17
N ALA A 27 -4.68 -4.10 -0.37
CA ALA A 27 -4.80 -2.67 -0.09
C ALA A 27 -5.43 -2.48 1.29
N TRP A 28 -4.61 -2.21 2.30
CA TRP A 28 -5.07 -2.09 3.69
C TRP A 28 -5.78 -0.75 3.92
N GLN A 29 -7.09 -0.80 4.18
CA GLN A 29 -7.88 0.37 4.53
C GLN A 29 -7.62 0.80 5.98
N ILE A 30 -6.92 1.93 6.15
CA ILE A 30 -6.56 2.49 7.46
C ILE A 30 -7.10 3.91 7.68
N LYS A 31 -8.04 4.35 6.84
CA LYS A 31 -8.73 5.64 7.01
C LYS A 31 -9.35 5.75 8.39
N GLY A 32 -9.00 6.81 9.11
CA GLY A 32 -9.45 7.10 10.48
C GLY A 32 -8.86 6.20 11.56
N LYS A 33 -8.02 5.22 11.21
CA LYS A 33 -7.41 4.32 12.19
C LYS A 33 -6.29 4.98 12.96
N LYS A 34 -6.12 4.59 14.22
CA LYS A 34 -5.03 5.08 15.09
C LYS A 34 -3.74 4.36 14.77
N VAL A 35 -2.80 5.03 14.13
CA VAL A 35 -1.48 4.51 13.80
C VAL A 35 -0.44 5.14 14.72
N LEU A 36 0.26 4.31 15.48
CA LEU A 36 1.39 4.73 16.30
C LEU A 36 2.69 4.58 15.50
N VAL A 37 3.48 5.64 15.45
CA VAL A 37 4.85 5.64 14.92
C VAL A 37 5.81 5.89 16.08
N VAL A 38 6.71 4.94 16.34
CA VAL A 38 7.75 5.07 17.36
C VAL A 38 9.06 5.39 16.66
N GLY A 39 9.65 6.54 17.00
CA GLY A 39 10.81 7.10 16.32
C GLY A 39 10.46 8.29 15.41
N GLY A 40 11.45 9.13 15.13
CA GLY A 40 11.28 10.39 14.41
C GLY A 40 12.28 10.65 13.28
N GLY A 41 13.11 9.67 12.95
CA GLY A 41 14.14 9.80 11.90
C GLY A 41 13.60 9.63 10.48
N GLU A 42 14.50 9.43 9.53
CA GLU A 42 14.19 9.35 8.09
C GLU A 42 13.21 8.22 7.74
N VAL A 43 13.38 7.04 8.36
CA VAL A 43 12.47 5.91 8.17
C VAL A 43 11.06 6.22 8.69
N ALA A 44 10.96 6.96 9.82
CA ALA A 44 9.69 7.38 10.38
C ALA A 44 8.97 8.37 9.47
N ALA A 45 9.68 9.34 8.88
CA ALA A 45 9.11 10.32 7.95
C ALA A 45 8.37 9.66 6.78
N GLY A 46 9.02 8.71 6.09
CA GLY A 46 8.39 7.99 4.98
C GLY A 46 7.16 7.18 5.40
N ARG A 47 7.18 6.61 6.61
CA ARG A 47 6.03 5.87 7.18
C ARG A 47 4.86 6.79 7.50
N ILE A 48 5.14 7.92 8.15
CA ILE A 48 4.16 8.95 8.46
C ILE A 48 3.50 9.44 7.17
N LEU A 49 4.29 9.77 6.15
CA LEU A 49 3.75 10.20 4.85
C LEU A 49 2.84 9.14 4.22
N ASN A 50 3.23 7.86 4.24
CA ASN A 50 2.39 6.77 3.72
C ASN A 50 1.07 6.63 4.49
N CYS A 51 1.10 6.75 5.82
CA CYS A 51 -0.10 6.68 6.65
C CYS A 51 -1.03 7.88 6.46
N LEU A 52 -0.49 9.09 6.38
CA LEU A 52 -1.25 10.32 6.09
C LEU A 52 -1.91 10.25 4.70
N ASN A 53 -1.18 9.75 3.70
CA ASN A 53 -1.70 9.49 2.36
C ASN A 53 -2.87 8.49 2.34
N ALA A 54 -3.01 7.67 3.39
CA ALA A 54 -4.08 6.70 3.56
C ALA A 54 -5.14 7.16 4.58
N ASP A 55 -5.19 8.48 4.89
CA ASP A 55 -6.12 9.11 5.80
C ASP A 55 -6.08 8.57 7.24
N ALA A 56 -4.93 8.06 7.70
CA ALA A 56 -4.78 7.54 9.05
C ALA A 56 -4.62 8.67 10.10
N ASN A 57 -5.07 8.40 11.32
CA ASN A 57 -4.81 9.26 12.48
C ASN A 57 -3.46 8.87 13.08
N VAL A 58 -2.42 9.64 12.79
CA VAL A 58 -1.03 9.31 13.16
C VAL A 58 -0.62 9.99 14.47
N THR A 59 -0.08 9.20 15.39
CA THR A 59 0.63 9.66 16.58
C THR A 59 2.10 9.27 16.48
N VAL A 60 2.99 10.22 16.68
CA VAL A 60 4.45 10.03 16.69
C VAL A 60 4.96 10.13 18.13
N VAL A 61 5.67 9.11 18.60
CA VAL A 61 6.35 9.12 19.90
C VAL A 61 7.86 9.11 19.64
N ALA A 62 8.50 10.24 19.92
CA ALA A 62 9.95 10.39 19.79
C ALA A 62 10.43 11.67 20.48
N PRO A 63 11.65 11.69 21.05
CA PRO A 63 12.28 12.92 21.51
C PRO A 63 12.45 13.94 20.37
N SER A 64 12.14 15.20 20.64
CA SER A 64 12.20 16.33 19.71
C SER A 64 13.61 16.55 19.11
N THR A 65 14.64 16.22 19.88
CA THR A 65 16.06 16.26 19.49
C THR A 65 16.40 15.28 18.36
N GLY A 66 15.65 14.18 18.21
CA GLY A 66 15.90 13.13 17.21
C GLY A 66 14.97 13.18 16.00
N LEU A 67 14.11 14.18 15.89
CA LEU A 67 13.21 14.31 14.73
C LEU A 67 14.01 14.70 13.48
N ASN A 68 13.59 14.21 12.31
CA ASN A 68 14.02 14.78 11.04
C ASN A 68 13.15 15.99 10.66
N ASP A 69 13.53 16.68 9.59
CA ASP A 69 12.88 17.93 9.19
C ASP A 69 11.46 17.71 8.64
N GLU A 70 11.20 16.60 7.94
CA GLU A 70 9.84 16.28 7.51
C GLU A 70 8.92 16.01 8.70
N VAL A 71 9.35 15.21 9.69
CA VAL A 71 8.55 14.95 10.89
C VAL A 71 8.26 16.25 11.65
N ARG A 72 9.27 17.13 11.83
CA ARG A 72 9.05 18.47 12.41
C ARG A 72 8.01 19.28 11.63
N HIS A 73 8.10 19.27 10.30
CA HIS A 73 7.13 19.95 9.44
C HIS A 73 5.70 19.40 9.63
N ARG A 74 5.51 18.06 9.61
CA ARG A 74 4.20 17.45 9.82
C ARG A 74 3.58 17.79 11.19
N ILE A 75 4.41 17.90 12.23
CA ILE A 75 3.99 18.31 13.57
C ILE A 75 3.56 19.78 13.58
N ALA A 76 4.37 20.67 12.98
CA ALA A 76 4.07 22.10 12.90
C ALA A 76 2.75 22.37 12.14
N GLU A 77 2.50 21.62 11.07
CA GLU A 77 1.25 21.65 10.29
C GLU A 77 0.07 20.94 10.98
N LYS A 78 0.26 20.40 12.19
CA LYS A 78 -0.75 19.64 12.95
C LYS A 78 -1.33 18.45 12.19
N GLN A 79 -0.55 17.86 11.29
CA GLN A 79 -0.94 16.67 10.53
C GLN A 79 -0.82 15.39 11.37
N VAL A 80 0.00 15.42 12.43
CA VAL A 80 0.20 14.31 13.36
C VAL A 80 0.12 14.80 14.81
N THR A 81 -0.24 13.90 15.72
CA THR A 81 -0.05 14.14 17.16
C THR A 81 1.38 13.79 17.53
N HIS A 82 2.08 14.64 18.29
CA HIS A 82 3.44 14.36 18.78
C HIS A 82 3.49 14.23 20.29
N VAL A 83 4.14 13.17 20.75
CA VAL A 83 4.45 12.91 22.15
C VAL A 83 5.96 12.99 22.31
N ASP A 84 6.44 14.09 22.89
CA ASP A 84 7.87 14.40 23.03
C ASP A 84 8.51 13.64 24.20
N ARG A 85 8.66 12.33 24.02
CA ARG A 85 9.41 11.44 24.89
C ARG A 85 9.76 10.14 24.17
N VAL A 86 10.50 9.28 24.86
CA VAL A 86 10.67 7.88 24.46
C VAL A 86 9.36 7.10 24.64
N PHE A 87 9.28 5.97 23.94
CA PHE A 87 8.15 5.05 24.03
C PHE A 87 7.96 4.48 25.43
N GLU A 88 6.69 4.29 25.80
CA GLU A 88 6.27 3.51 26.96
C GLU A 88 5.14 2.54 26.57
N PRO A 89 4.95 1.40 27.27
CA PRO A 89 3.95 0.41 26.90
C PRO A 89 2.50 0.91 26.78
N SER A 90 2.14 1.97 27.52
CA SER A 90 0.82 2.62 27.44
C SER A 90 0.57 3.32 26.11
N ASP A 91 1.60 3.65 25.32
CA ASP A 91 1.43 4.23 23.99
C ASP A 91 0.70 3.29 23.02
N LEU A 92 0.72 1.98 23.30
CA LEU A 92 0.02 0.97 22.51
C LEU A 92 -1.49 0.96 22.76
N ASP A 93 -1.97 1.67 23.78
CA ASP A 93 -3.37 1.60 24.18
C ASP A 93 -4.27 2.28 23.13
N GLY A 94 -5.10 1.47 22.50
CA GLY A 94 -5.99 1.90 21.42
C GLY A 94 -5.30 2.06 20.05
N ALA A 95 -4.02 1.72 19.92
CA ALA A 95 -3.36 1.66 18.62
C ALA A 95 -3.90 0.49 17.79
N GLU A 96 -4.19 0.74 16.51
CA GLU A 96 -4.67 -0.27 15.56
C GLU A 96 -3.58 -0.77 14.61
N MET A 97 -2.45 -0.05 14.57
CA MET A 97 -1.24 -0.40 13.82
C MET A 97 -0.05 0.32 14.46
N VAL A 98 1.10 -0.36 14.54
CA VAL A 98 2.33 0.19 15.12
C VAL A 98 3.48 0.08 14.13
N LEU A 99 4.19 1.19 13.94
CA LEU A 99 5.36 1.28 13.08
C LEU A 99 6.58 1.70 13.91
N VAL A 100 7.54 0.80 14.08
CA VAL A 100 8.75 1.04 14.89
C VAL A 100 9.94 1.38 14.00
N ALA A 101 10.50 2.57 14.17
CA ALA A 101 11.60 3.13 13.36
C ALA A 101 12.61 3.84 14.27
N VAL A 102 13.17 3.10 15.23
CA VAL A 102 14.22 3.56 16.16
C VAL A 102 15.51 2.74 15.94
N ASP A 103 16.66 3.35 16.19
CA ASP A 103 17.99 2.73 16.01
C ASP A 103 18.43 1.86 17.21
N ASP A 104 17.47 1.37 18.00
CA ASP A 104 17.70 0.47 19.13
C ASP A 104 16.99 -0.88 18.84
N PRO A 105 17.75 -1.93 18.47
CA PRO A 105 17.19 -3.25 18.21
C PRO A 105 16.52 -3.88 19.43
N ALA A 106 17.06 -3.67 20.64
CA ALA A 106 16.50 -4.26 21.85
C ALA A 106 15.16 -3.62 22.20
N ALA A 107 15.07 -2.29 22.09
CA ALA A 107 13.80 -1.57 22.24
C ALA A 107 12.80 -1.98 21.14
N SER A 108 13.25 -2.12 19.90
CA SER A 108 12.40 -2.53 18.78
C SER A 108 11.77 -3.92 19.00
N THR A 109 12.57 -4.90 19.38
CA THR A 109 12.10 -6.25 19.72
C THR A 109 11.15 -6.23 20.93
N ALA A 110 11.41 -5.39 21.95
CA ALA A 110 10.53 -5.25 23.10
C ALA A 110 9.15 -4.70 22.69
N ILE A 111 9.12 -3.66 21.87
CA ILE A 111 7.87 -3.09 21.34
C ILE A 111 7.12 -4.13 20.50
N TRP A 112 7.82 -4.87 19.64
CA TRP A 112 7.23 -5.94 18.84
C TRP A 112 6.55 -7.00 19.71
N LYS A 113 7.21 -7.49 20.76
CA LYS A 113 6.62 -8.47 21.70
C LYS A 113 5.32 -7.95 22.33
N LEU A 114 5.32 -6.70 22.79
CA LEU A 114 4.12 -6.06 23.35
C LEU A 114 3.00 -5.94 22.31
N CYS A 115 3.34 -5.63 21.05
CA CYS A 115 2.36 -5.61 19.95
C CYS A 115 1.77 -7.01 19.72
N LYS A 116 2.59 -8.07 19.74
CA LYS A 116 2.10 -9.46 19.62
C LYS A 116 1.16 -9.85 20.74
N GLU A 117 1.49 -9.51 21.99
CA GLU A 117 0.64 -9.76 23.16
C GLU A 117 -0.72 -9.06 23.03
N LYS A 118 -0.72 -7.82 22.55
CA LYS A 118 -1.94 -7.01 22.33
C LYS A 118 -2.64 -7.31 20.99
N LYS A 119 -2.10 -8.20 20.15
CA LYS A 119 -2.58 -8.52 18.79
C LYS A 119 -2.68 -7.30 17.86
N ILE A 120 -1.76 -6.34 18.04
CA ILE A 120 -1.65 -5.16 17.20
C ILE A 120 -0.70 -5.47 16.04
N PRO A 121 -1.09 -5.28 14.77
CA PRO A 121 -0.19 -5.47 13.66
C PRO A 121 0.98 -4.50 13.70
N ALA A 122 2.20 -5.02 13.61
CA ALA A 122 3.41 -4.23 13.73
C ALA A 122 4.33 -4.38 12.51
N ASN A 123 5.01 -3.27 12.16
CA ASN A 123 6.12 -3.27 11.23
C ASN A 123 7.35 -2.61 11.88
N ILE A 124 8.43 -3.37 11.97
CA ILE A 124 9.68 -2.99 12.63
C ILE A 124 10.70 -2.73 11.52
N ALA A 125 11.30 -1.55 11.51
CA ALA A 125 12.29 -1.19 10.49
C ALA A 125 13.46 -2.17 10.49
N ASP A 126 13.83 -2.65 9.31
CA ASP A 126 15.01 -3.50 9.08
C ASP A 126 15.06 -4.83 9.87
N VAL A 127 13.95 -5.25 10.50
CA VAL A 127 13.83 -6.54 11.18
C VAL A 127 12.68 -7.37 10.58
N PRO A 128 12.87 -8.01 9.41
CA PRO A 128 11.82 -8.76 8.73
C PRO A 128 11.13 -9.86 9.56
N PRO A 129 11.85 -10.66 10.39
CA PRO A 129 11.22 -11.67 11.23
C PRO A 129 10.23 -11.09 12.27
N GLU A 130 10.34 -9.80 12.57
CA GLU A 130 9.52 -9.08 13.55
C GLU A 130 8.47 -8.19 12.88
N CYS A 131 8.02 -8.54 11.67
CA CYS A 131 7.00 -7.78 10.94
C CYS A 131 5.78 -8.64 10.59
N ASP A 132 4.57 -8.12 10.82
CA ASP A 132 3.33 -8.76 10.34
C ASP A 132 3.03 -8.39 8.86
N PHE A 133 3.60 -7.29 8.37
CA PHE A 133 3.46 -6.81 6.99
C PHE A 133 4.72 -6.05 6.54
N TYR A 134 4.86 -5.83 5.24
CA TYR A 134 5.98 -5.09 4.65
C TYR A 134 5.49 -3.91 3.83
N PHE A 135 6.27 -2.83 3.83
CA PHE A 135 6.14 -1.78 2.83
C PHE A 135 6.73 -2.26 1.50
N GLY A 136 6.01 -1.99 0.41
CA GLY A 136 6.47 -2.22 -0.95
C GLY A 136 7.01 -0.96 -1.61
N SER A 137 7.55 -1.13 -2.81
CA SER A 137 7.89 -0.01 -3.70
C SER A 137 6.60 0.50 -4.34
N VAL A 138 6.09 1.65 -3.88
CA VAL A 138 4.79 2.19 -4.32
C VAL A 138 4.96 3.39 -5.26
N HIS A 139 4.18 3.40 -6.34
CA HIS A 139 3.91 4.59 -7.16
C HIS A 139 2.44 4.98 -6.96
N ARG A 140 2.17 6.29 -6.89
CA ARG A 140 0.83 6.84 -6.76
C ARG A 140 0.64 7.99 -7.74
N ASP A 141 -0.50 7.99 -8.41
CA ASP A 141 -1.00 9.07 -9.26
C ASP A 141 -2.50 9.23 -8.99
N GLY A 142 -2.86 10.20 -8.13
CA GLY A 142 -4.23 10.38 -7.64
C GLY A 142 -4.79 9.08 -6.99
N PRO A 143 -5.90 8.51 -7.51
CA PRO A 143 -6.49 7.26 -7.04
C PRO A 143 -5.74 5.99 -7.51
N LEU A 144 -4.84 6.10 -8.51
CA LEU A 144 -4.01 4.97 -8.95
C LEU A 144 -2.91 4.69 -7.95
N GLN A 145 -2.79 3.42 -7.55
CA GLN A 145 -1.69 2.93 -6.73
C GLN A 145 -1.12 1.66 -7.33
N ILE A 146 0.21 1.60 -7.47
CA ILE A 146 0.93 0.43 -7.96
C ILE A 146 1.98 0.06 -6.93
N MET A 147 1.92 -1.17 -6.41
CA MET A 147 2.92 -1.70 -5.49
C MET A 147 3.73 -2.81 -6.16
N VAL A 148 5.05 -2.70 -6.08
CA VAL A 148 5.98 -3.77 -6.47
C VAL A 148 6.63 -4.33 -5.21
N SER A 149 6.52 -5.65 -5.03
CA SER A 149 7.18 -6.39 -3.95
C SER A 149 8.11 -7.44 -4.52
N THR A 150 9.27 -7.60 -3.88
CA THR A 150 10.23 -8.69 -4.14
C THR A 150 10.33 -9.63 -2.93
N ASN A 151 9.35 -9.61 -2.02
CA ASN A 151 9.37 -10.35 -0.75
C ASN A 151 10.69 -10.15 0.02
N GLY A 152 11.13 -8.90 0.14
CA GLY A 152 12.37 -8.52 0.84
C GLY A 152 13.69 -8.84 0.11
N LYS A 153 13.67 -9.50 -1.05
CA LYS A 153 14.89 -9.97 -1.72
C LYS A 153 15.63 -8.94 -2.57
N GLY A 154 14.99 -7.84 -2.96
CA GLY A 154 15.56 -6.91 -3.93
C GLY A 154 14.89 -5.53 -3.93
N PRO A 155 15.02 -4.73 -2.86
CA PRO A 155 14.39 -3.42 -2.76
C PRO A 155 14.80 -2.46 -3.90
N ARG A 156 16.07 -2.51 -4.35
CA ARG A 156 16.54 -1.74 -5.51
C ARG A 156 15.87 -2.17 -6.81
N ILE A 157 15.69 -3.48 -7.01
CA ILE A 157 15.01 -4.02 -8.20
C ILE A 157 13.53 -3.65 -8.18
N ALA A 158 12.86 -3.76 -7.02
CA ALA A 158 11.48 -3.31 -6.85
C ALA A 158 11.31 -1.82 -7.19
N ALA A 159 12.28 -0.98 -6.79
CA ALA A 159 12.29 0.44 -7.11
C ALA A 159 12.48 0.72 -8.61
N LEU A 160 13.34 -0.04 -9.29
CA LEU A 160 13.56 0.06 -10.74
C LEU A 160 12.32 -0.39 -11.54
N ILE A 161 11.75 -1.54 -11.21
CA ILE A 161 10.54 -2.07 -11.87
C ILE A 161 9.38 -1.09 -11.69
N ARG A 162 9.15 -0.58 -10.48
CA ARG A 162 8.12 0.44 -10.23
C ARG A 162 8.36 1.70 -11.08
N LYS A 163 9.60 2.20 -11.16
CA LYS A 163 9.92 3.38 -11.99
C LYS A 163 9.67 3.12 -13.47
N PHE A 164 10.02 1.92 -13.95
CA PHE A 164 9.73 1.50 -15.32
C PHE A 164 8.23 1.48 -15.59
N ILE A 165 7.43 0.85 -14.71
CA ILE A 165 5.96 0.83 -14.83
C ILE A 165 5.40 2.25 -14.84
N ALA A 166 5.80 3.10 -13.88
CA ALA A 166 5.32 4.47 -13.78
C ALA A 166 5.63 5.30 -15.03
N LYS A 167 6.81 5.13 -15.64
CA LYS A 167 7.20 5.83 -16.87
C LYS A 167 6.38 5.39 -18.08
N SER A 168 5.87 4.17 -18.07
CA SER A 168 5.04 3.61 -19.15
C SER A 168 3.56 3.96 -19.02
N LEU A 169 3.14 4.61 -17.92
CA LEU A 169 1.76 5.05 -17.76
C LEU A 169 1.45 6.22 -18.70
N PRO A 170 0.24 6.27 -19.28
CA PRO A 170 -0.24 7.46 -20.00
C PRO A 170 -0.22 8.70 -19.10
N GLU A 171 -0.01 9.87 -19.69
CA GLU A 171 -0.14 11.13 -18.96
C GLU A 171 -1.57 11.30 -18.41
N ASN A 172 -1.69 11.87 -17.21
CA ASN A 172 -2.96 12.12 -16.53
C ASN A 172 -3.81 10.86 -16.22
N CYS A 173 -3.17 9.70 -16.06
CA CYS A 173 -3.86 8.44 -15.74
C CYS A 173 -4.73 8.56 -14.47
N GLY A 174 -4.20 9.17 -13.41
CA GLY A 174 -4.95 9.41 -12.17
C GLY A 174 -6.25 10.18 -12.37
N ASN A 175 -6.21 11.28 -13.14
CA ASN A 175 -7.39 12.09 -13.44
C ASN A 175 -8.42 11.34 -14.30
N ALA A 176 -7.95 10.52 -15.25
CA ALA A 176 -8.84 9.69 -16.06
C ALA A 176 -9.62 8.69 -15.17
N ILE A 177 -8.94 8.07 -14.21
CA ILE A 177 -9.58 7.14 -13.25
C ILE A 177 -10.61 7.88 -12.38
N GLU A 178 -10.28 9.08 -11.89
CA GLU A 178 -11.21 9.89 -11.10
C GLU A 178 -12.49 10.21 -11.90
N ASN A 179 -12.34 10.68 -13.14
CA ASN A 179 -13.45 11.00 -14.04
C ASN A 179 -14.36 9.79 -14.30
N ILE A 180 -13.79 8.61 -14.55
CA ILE A 180 -14.55 7.35 -14.70
C ILE A 180 -15.31 7.04 -13.41
N GLY A 181 -14.68 7.24 -12.25
CA GLY A 181 -15.32 7.10 -10.94
C GLY A 181 -16.56 7.98 -10.79
N GLU A 182 -16.44 9.27 -11.11
CA GLU A 182 -17.57 10.20 -11.05
C GLU A 182 -18.71 9.83 -12.01
N LEU A 183 -18.37 9.46 -13.25
CA LEU A 183 -19.35 9.04 -14.25
C LEU A 183 -20.11 7.80 -13.77
N ARG A 184 -19.42 6.82 -13.17
CA ARG A 184 -20.04 5.63 -12.60
C ARG A 184 -21.03 5.97 -11.49
N VAL A 185 -20.70 6.94 -10.63
CA VAL A 185 -21.62 7.41 -9.57
C VAL A 185 -22.84 8.10 -10.17
N LYS A 186 -22.66 8.94 -11.20
CA LYS A 186 -23.77 9.61 -11.90
C LYS A 186 -24.69 8.60 -12.60
N LEU A 187 -24.14 7.62 -13.32
CA LEU A 187 -24.91 6.58 -14.03
C LEU A 187 -25.75 5.73 -13.08
N ARG A 188 -25.20 5.34 -11.92
CA ARG A 188 -25.94 4.58 -10.89
C ARG A 188 -27.16 5.33 -10.35
N LYS A 189 -27.15 6.67 -10.35
CA LYS A 189 -28.29 7.48 -9.91
C LYS A 189 -29.40 7.55 -10.96
N VAL A 190 -29.03 7.55 -12.24
CA VAL A 190 -29.96 7.72 -13.38
C VAL A 190 -30.57 6.38 -13.82
N ALA A 191 -29.86 5.27 -13.66
CA ALA A 191 -30.35 3.93 -14.00
C ALA A 191 -30.09 2.92 -12.85
N PRO A 192 -30.95 2.86 -11.82
CA PRO A 192 -30.75 2.00 -10.65
C PRO A 192 -30.86 0.50 -10.96
N ASN A 193 -31.63 0.13 -11.99
CA ASN A 193 -32.01 -1.25 -12.32
C ASN A 193 -31.39 -1.81 -13.61
N SER A 194 -30.45 -1.10 -14.24
CA SER A 194 -29.62 -1.69 -15.29
C SER A 194 -28.53 -2.56 -14.66
N GLY A 195 -28.94 -3.58 -13.90
CA GLY A 195 -28.08 -4.63 -13.35
C GLY A 195 -27.54 -5.60 -14.41
N GLY A 196 -27.51 -5.19 -15.67
CA GLY A 196 -26.62 -5.82 -16.63
C GLY A 196 -25.20 -5.52 -16.19
N ARG A 197 -24.37 -6.54 -15.99
CA ARG A 197 -22.93 -6.35 -16.10
C ARG A 197 -22.71 -5.54 -17.39
N PRO A 198 -21.97 -4.42 -17.37
CA PRO A 198 -21.27 -4.07 -18.59
C PRO A 198 -20.51 -5.35 -18.95
N GLU A 199 -20.82 -5.98 -20.09
CA GLU A 199 -19.93 -7.00 -20.62
C GLU A 199 -18.55 -6.36 -20.60
N ALA A 200 -17.61 -6.99 -19.88
CA ALA A 200 -16.31 -6.40 -19.59
C ALA A 200 -15.59 -5.96 -20.88
N ASP A 201 -16.01 -6.52 -22.01
CA ASP A 201 -15.48 -6.27 -23.34
C ASP A 201 -15.84 -4.89 -23.92
N ASP A 202 -16.96 -4.24 -23.54
CA ASP A 202 -17.37 -2.98 -24.18
C ASP A 202 -16.72 -1.72 -23.56
N MET A 203 -16.42 -1.74 -22.25
CA MET A 203 -15.68 -0.63 -21.61
C MET A 203 -14.17 -0.73 -21.88
N ASP A 204 -13.64 -1.95 -22.06
CA ASP A 204 -12.24 -2.15 -22.40
C ASP A 204 -11.95 -1.62 -23.81
N VAL A 205 -12.86 -1.77 -24.79
CA VAL A 205 -12.64 -1.23 -26.15
C VAL A 205 -12.69 0.30 -26.21
N GLU A 206 -13.56 0.98 -25.46
CA GLU A 206 -13.57 2.45 -25.43
C GLU A 206 -12.42 3.02 -24.59
N SER A 207 -12.04 2.38 -23.49
CA SER A 207 -10.90 2.83 -22.68
C SER A 207 -9.56 2.55 -23.36
N GLU A 208 -9.39 1.41 -24.02
CA GLU A 208 -8.28 1.14 -24.93
C GLU A 208 -8.25 2.16 -26.07
N ARG A 209 -9.38 2.50 -26.70
CA ARG A 209 -9.42 3.56 -27.73
C ARG A 209 -9.01 4.92 -27.19
N HIS A 210 -9.44 5.33 -26.00
CA HIS A 210 -9.04 6.62 -25.43
C HIS A 210 -7.57 6.64 -25.01
N ILE A 211 -7.02 5.52 -24.53
CA ILE A 211 -5.59 5.37 -24.21
C ILE A 211 -4.74 5.30 -25.50
N GLN A 212 -5.22 4.63 -26.55
CA GLN A 212 -4.56 4.50 -27.85
C GLN A 212 -4.60 5.81 -28.65
N LEU A 213 -5.73 6.53 -28.65
CA LEU A 213 -5.87 7.86 -29.29
C LEU A 213 -4.94 8.90 -28.66
N ALA A 214 -4.63 8.78 -27.37
CA ALA A 214 -3.62 9.62 -26.72
C ALA A 214 -2.17 9.25 -27.15
N GLY A 215 -1.93 7.99 -27.53
CA GLY A 215 -0.63 7.50 -28.01
C GLY A 215 -0.35 7.80 -29.49
N ASP A 216 -1.35 7.64 -30.37
CA ASP A 216 -1.18 7.76 -31.82
C ASP A 216 -0.99 9.22 -32.31
N VAL A 217 -1.44 10.22 -31.55
CA VAL A 217 -1.20 11.64 -31.86
C VAL A 217 0.29 12.01 -31.83
N ARG A 218 1.16 11.19 -31.21
CA ARG A 218 2.62 11.44 -31.17
C ARG A 218 3.43 10.76 -32.28
N ILE A 219 2.89 9.78 -33.01
CA ILE A 219 3.67 9.04 -34.03
C ILE A 219 3.72 9.80 -35.37
N ASN A 220 2.76 10.71 -35.63
CA ASN A 220 2.65 11.43 -36.91
C ASN A 220 3.08 12.91 -36.90
N ARG A 221 3.94 13.31 -35.95
CA ARG A 221 4.67 14.60 -36.02
C ARG A 221 6.17 14.35 -36.06
N ARG A 222 6.66 14.01 -37.25
CA ARG A 222 8.01 14.31 -37.71
C ARG A 222 7.90 15.04 -39.04
#